data_AF-A0A1W9Q115-F1
#
_entry.id   AF-A0A1W9Q115-F1
#
_cell.length_a   1.000
_cell.length_b   1.000
_cell.length_c   1.000
_cell.angle_alpha   90.00
_cell.angle_beta   90.00
_cell.angle_gamma   90.00
#
_symmetry.space_group_name_H-M   'P 1'
#
loop_
_entity.id
_entity.type
_entity.pdbx_description
1 polymer ?
#
loop_
_entity_poly.entity_id
_entity_poly.type
_entity_poly.pdbx_seq_one_letter_code
_entity_poly.pdbx_strand_id
1 'polypeptide(L)'
;MSYFVVNENCNGCLSCVENCPANALSFRDNGEKRTILHNMARCVRCANCWRVCPQQAIEFQHFMENQWDEVKTLNLVYCKVCGEPIYTADLEETITGKTGREIEALCPKHRGLNFAARQALVLSGRRG
;
A
#
# COMPACT_ATOMS: atom_id res chain seq x y z
N MET A 1 -11.17 -1.28 28.46
CA MET A 1 -9.83 -0.63 28.51
C MET A 1 -9.70 0.26 27.29
N SER A 2 -9.32 1.53 27.45
CA SER A 2 -9.13 2.45 26.31
C SER A 2 -7.75 2.21 25.70
N TYR A 3 -7.70 1.82 24.43
CA TYR A 3 -6.43 1.61 23.69
C TYR A 3 -5.73 2.92 23.30
N PHE A 4 -6.45 4.04 23.43
CA PHE A 4 -5.97 5.39 23.14
C PHE A 4 -5.87 6.15 24.46
N VAL A 5 -4.65 6.54 24.82
CA VAL A 5 -4.33 7.27 26.05
C VAL A 5 -3.67 8.59 25.68
N VAL A 6 -4.00 9.65 26.41
CA VAL A 6 -3.39 10.98 26.27
C VAL A 6 -2.83 11.38 27.62
N ASN A 7 -1.52 11.62 27.70
CA ASN A 7 -0.84 12.01 28.93
C ASN A 7 -0.87 13.53 29.16
N GLU A 8 -0.29 13.97 30.28
CA GLU A 8 -0.28 15.36 30.75
C GLU A 8 0.47 16.35 29.85
N ASN A 9 1.30 15.89 28.90
CA ASN A 9 1.98 16.79 27.96
C ASN A 9 1.02 17.39 26.92
N CYS A 10 -0.22 16.89 26.82
CA CYS A 10 -1.20 17.40 25.88
C CYS A 10 -1.63 18.83 26.23
N ASN A 11 -1.27 19.78 25.38
CA ASN A 11 -1.67 21.19 25.49
C ASN A 11 -2.97 21.56 24.75
N GLY A 12 -3.64 20.59 24.11
CA GLY A 12 -4.92 20.83 23.43
C GLY A 12 -4.81 21.57 22.09
N CYS A 13 -3.66 21.54 21.41
CA CYS A 13 -3.46 22.15 20.08
C CYS A 13 -4.29 21.55 18.93
N LEU A 14 -4.96 20.41 19.16
CA LEU A 14 -5.86 19.75 18.20
C LEU A 14 -5.25 19.23 16.90
N SER A 15 -3.93 19.23 16.73
CA SER A 15 -3.27 18.65 15.54
C SER A 15 -3.71 17.21 15.28
N CYS A 16 -3.96 16.42 16.34
CA CYS A 16 -4.46 15.06 16.23
C CYS A 16 -5.91 14.96 15.68
N VAL A 17 -6.76 15.96 15.96
CA VAL A 17 -8.14 16.03 15.45
C VAL A 17 -8.11 16.37 13.96
N GLU A 18 -7.36 17.41 13.58
CA GLU A 18 -7.28 17.87 12.19
C GLU A 18 -6.67 16.83 11.25
N ASN A 19 -5.72 16.05 11.74
CA ASN A 19 -5.00 15.06 10.94
C ASN A 19 -5.58 13.64 11.07
N CYS A 20 -6.77 13.45 11.63
CA CYS A 20 -7.38 12.13 11.72
C CYS A 20 -8.10 11.76 10.41
N PRO A 21 -7.55 10.88 9.54
CA PRO A 21 -8.15 10.58 8.25
C PRO A 21 -9.52 9.87 8.37
N ALA A 22 -9.76 9.20 9.51
CA ALA A 22 -10.99 8.49 9.78
C ALA A 22 -12.03 9.32 10.56
N ASN A 23 -11.73 10.59 10.89
CA ASN A 23 -12.59 11.44 11.73
C ASN A 23 -13.02 10.74 13.04
N ALA A 24 -12.07 10.02 13.64
CA ALA A 24 -12.26 9.29 14.90
C ALA A 24 -11.98 10.15 16.13
N LEU A 25 -11.37 11.33 15.96
CA LEU A 25 -11.11 12.29 17.02
C LEU A 25 -11.97 13.54 16.82
N SER A 26 -12.41 14.13 17.92
CA SER A 26 -13.16 15.38 17.95
C SER A 26 -12.86 16.10 19.27
N PHE A 27 -13.44 17.28 19.48
CA PHE A 27 -13.36 17.98 20.76
C PHE A 27 -14.70 18.64 21.09
N ARG A 28 -14.93 18.88 22.37
CA ARG A 28 -16.05 19.66 22.87
C ARG A 28 -15.54 20.65 23.89
N ASP A 29 -16.01 21.89 23.79
CA ASP A 29 -15.79 22.92 24.79
C ASP A 29 -17.05 23.04 25.67
N ASN A 30 -16.86 23.05 26.99
CA ASN A 30 -17.91 23.18 27.98
C ASN A 30 -17.44 24.09 29.13
N GLY A 31 -17.94 25.33 29.14
CA GLY A 31 -17.44 26.37 30.03
C GLY A 31 -15.96 26.63 29.78
N GLU A 32 -15.16 26.58 30.84
CA GLU A 32 -13.70 26.79 30.79
C GLU A 32 -12.90 25.51 30.46
N LYS A 33 -13.57 24.41 30.11
CA LYS A 33 -12.93 23.11 29.86
C LYS A 33 -13.09 22.67 28.41
N ARG A 34 -11.97 22.23 27.82
CA ARG A 34 -11.95 21.50 26.54
C ARG A 34 -11.78 20.01 26.81
N THR A 35 -12.56 19.18 26.14
CA THR A 35 -12.48 17.71 26.21
C THR A 35 -12.24 17.13 24.82
N ILE A 36 -11.18 16.35 24.66
CA ILE A 36 -10.92 15.58 23.44
C ILE A 36 -11.76 14.30 23.49
N LEU A 37 -12.43 14.01 22.38
CA LEU A 37 -13.32 12.87 22.21
C LEU A 37 -12.68 11.88 21.24
N HIS A 38 -12.72 10.59 21.55
CA HIS A 38 -12.25 9.52 20.68
C HIS A 38 -13.37 8.50 20.44
N ASN A 39 -13.67 8.23 19.17
CA ASN A 39 -14.63 7.22 18.74
C ASN A 39 -13.87 5.98 18.24
N MET A 40 -13.79 4.95 19.09
CA MET A 40 -13.10 3.71 18.76
C MET A 40 -13.68 2.99 17.54
N ALA A 41 -14.99 3.08 17.30
CA ALA A 41 -15.64 2.43 16.17
C ALA A 41 -15.24 3.04 14.81
N ARG A 42 -14.75 4.28 14.81
CA ARG A 42 -14.21 4.95 13.62
C ARG A 42 -12.68 4.82 13.51
N CYS A 43 -12.00 4.44 14.58
CA CYS A 43 -10.55 4.43 14.63
C CYS A 43 -9.97 3.23 13.86
N VAL A 44 -9.29 3.51 12.75
CA VAL A 44 -8.61 2.49 11.92
C VAL A 44 -7.18 2.18 12.39
N ARG A 45 -6.77 2.68 13.56
CA ARG A 45 -5.46 2.42 14.18
C ARG A 45 -4.24 2.75 13.30
N CYS A 46 -4.34 3.76 12.43
CA CYS A 46 -3.24 4.20 11.56
C CYS A 46 -2.08 4.91 12.30
N ALA A 47 -2.24 5.20 13.59
CA ALA A 47 -1.28 5.93 14.43
C ALA A 47 -0.91 7.35 13.95
N ASN A 48 -1.66 7.94 13.02
CA ASN A 48 -1.33 9.28 12.51
C ASN A 48 -1.37 10.34 13.62
N CYS A 49 -2.38 10.29 14.51
CA CYS A 49 -2.50 11.20 15.63
C CYS A 49 -1.26 11.19 16.55
N TRP A 50 -0.65 10.03 16.78
CA TRP A 50 0.61 9.90 17.51
C TRP A 50 1.77 10.56 16.77
N ARG A 51 1.92 10.29 15.46
CA ARG A 51 3.00 10.84 14.64
C ARG A 51 2.97 12.37 14.55
N VAL A 52 1.77 12.95 14.46
CA VAL A 52 1.61 14.40 14.30
C VAL A 52 1.59 15.17 15.61
N CYS A 53 1.57 14.50 16.78
CA CYS A 53 1.47 15.19 18.06
C CYS A 53 2.82 15.85 18.40
N PRO A 54 2.92 17.20 18.40
CA PRO A 54 4.19 17.87 18.68
C PRO A 54 4.61 17.71 20.14
N GLN A 55 3.67 17.41 21.03
CA GLN A 55 3.91 17.20 22.46
C GLN A 55 4.21 15.73 22.81
N GLN A 56 4.18 14.83 21.83
CA GLN A 56 4.35 13.38 22.05
C GLN A 56 3.41 12.83 23.14
N ALA A 57 2.21 13.39 23.25
CA ALA A 57 1.31 13.14 24.37
C ALA A 57 0.36 11.96 24.18
N ILE A 58 0.37 11.32 23.00
CA ILE A 58 -0.53 10.21 22.66
C ILE A 58 0.21 8.90 22.86
N GLU A 59 -0.47 7.90 23.41
CA GLU A 59 0.07 6.56 23.63
C GLU A 59 -0.93 5.49 23.17
N PHE A 60 -0.40 4.41 22.59
CA PHE A 60 -1.17 3.23 22.20
C PHE A 60 -0.69 2.02 23.00
N GLN A 61 -1.58 1.44 23.79
CA GLN A 61 -1.27 0.22 24.53
C GLN A 61 -1.42 -1.00 23.60
N HIS A 62 -0.34 -1.76 23.44
CA HIS A 62 -0.15 -2.94 22.58
C HIS A 62 0.10 -2.61 21.11
N PHE A 63 1.39 -2.51 20.75
CA PHE A 63 1.82 -2.68 19.37
C PHE A 63 1.49 -4.12 18.96
N MET A 64 0.74 -4.27 17.86
CA MET A 64 0.61 -5.55 17.19
C MET A 64 2.01 -6.08 16.90
N GLU A 65 2.26 -7.35 17.19
CA GLU A 65 3.55 -7.97 16.91
C GLU A 65 3.81 -7.88 15.39
N ASN A 66 5.06 -7.61 15.01
CA ASN A 66 5.47 -7.49 13.61
C ASN A 66 5.57 -8.88 12.96
N GLN A 67 4.42 -9.53 12.78
CA GLN A 67 4.29 -10.82 12.11
C GLN A 67 3.64 -10.61 10.74
N TRP A 68 4.18 -11.28 9.72
CA TRP A 68 3.59 -11.30 8.40
C TRP A 68 2.65 -12.50 8.30
N ASP A 69 1.38 -12.24 8.00
CA ASP A 69 0.44 -13.29 7.65
C ASP A 69 0.58 -13.65 6.17
N GLU A 70 0.78 -14.93 5.86
CA GLU A 70 0.73 -15.43 4.49
C GLU A 70 -0.74 -15.48 4.02
N VAL A 71 -1.19 -14.41 3.34
CA VAL A 71 -2.60 -14.30 2.91
C VAL A 71 -2.89 -15.07 1.62
N LYS A 72 -1.97 -15.08 0.65
CA LYS A 72 -2.17 -15.75 -0.64
C LYS A 72 -0.84 -16.09 -1.31
N THR A 73 -0.74 -17.32 -1.81
CA THR A 73 0.38 -17.80 -2.65
C THR A 73 -0.05 -17.84 -4.11
N LEU A 74 0.82 -17.37 -5.00
CA LEU A 74 0.54 -17.27 -6.44
C LEU A 74 1.64 -17.94 -7.24
N ASN A 75 1.27 -18.61 -8.32
CA ASN A 75 2.24 -19.21 -9.23
C ASN A 75 2.93 -18.12 -10.05
N LEU A 76 4.26 -18.13 -10.05
CA LEU A 76 5.07 -17.18 -10.81
C LEU A 76 5.30 -17.69 -12.24
N VAL A 77 5.27 -16.76 -13.18
CA VAL A 77 5.70 -16.95 -14.55
C VAL A 77 7.09 -16.34 -14.70
N TYR A 78 8.00 -17.14 -15.25
CA TYR A 78 9.41 -16.80 -15.40
C TYR A 78 9.74 -16.46 -16.85
N CYS A 79 10.76 -15.62 -17.03
CA CYS A 79 11.25 -15.30 -18.36
C CYS A 79 11.81 -16.56 -19.05
N LYS A 80 11.32 -16.85 -20.26
CA LYS A 80 11.80 -18.00 -21.06
C LYS A 80 13.30 -17.93 -21.42
N VAL A 81 13.94 -16.76 -21.33
CA VAL A 81 15.35 -16.56 -21.71
C VAL A 81 16.29 -16.60 -20.51
N CYS A 82 15.99 -15.84 -19.44
CA CYS A 82 16.88 -15.71 -18.28
C CYS A 82 16.36 -16.33 -16.99
N GLY A 83 15.10 -16.77 -16.95
CA GLY A 83 14.50 -17.34 -15.73
C GLY A 83 14.16 -16.33 -14.63
N GLU A 84 14.29 -15.01 -14.84
CA GLU A 84 13.84 -14.02 -13.87
C GLU A 84 12.30 -14.08 -13.70
N PRO A 85 11.74 -14.00 -12.47
CA PRO A 85 10.30 -13.94 -12.25
C PRO A 85 9.74 -12.61 -12.78
N ILE A 86 8.64 -12.66 -13.53
CA ILE A 86 8.07 -11.47 -14.18
C ILE A 86 6.73 -11.08 -13.55
N TYR A 87 5.78 -12.01 -13.52
CA TYR A 87 4.40 -11.80 -13.06
C TYR A 87 3.80 -13.13 -12.57
N THR A 88 2.52 -13.13 -12.20
CA THR A 88 1.78 -14.32 -11.76
C THR A 88 0.94 -14.92 -12.88
N ALA A 89 0.71 -16.25 -12.84
CA ALA A 89 -0.12 -16.94 -13.83
C ALA A 89 -1.55 -16.36 -13.89
N ASP A 90 -2.17 -16.10 -12.73
CA ASP A 90 -3.49 -15.46 -12.64
C ASP A 90 -3.54 -14.10 -13.36
N LEU A 91 -2.43 -13.33 -13.33
CA LEU A 91 -2.34 -12.05 -14.02
C LEU A 91 -2.23 -12.23 -15.53
N GLU A 92 -1.50 -13.25 -15.99
CA GLU A 92 -1.39 -13.61 -17.42
C GLU A 92 -2.75 -13.96 -18.01
N GLU A 93 -3.52 -14.79 -17.32
CA GLU A 93 -4.89 -15.15 -17.71
C GLU A 93 -5.79 -13.91 -17.77
N THR A 94 -5.71 -13.04 -16.76
CA THR A 94 -6.51 -11.81 -16.69
C THR A 94 -6.19 -10.86 -17.85
N ILE A 95 -4.90 -10.66 -18.16
CA ILE A 95 -4.51 -9.75 -19.23
C ILE A 95 -4.86 -10.34 -20.60
N THR A 96 -4.62 -11.63 -20.81
CA THR A 96 -4.97 -12.31 -22.08
C THR A 96 -6.48 -12.24 -22.31
N GLY A 97 -7.30 -12.48 -21.27
CA GLY A 97 -8.75 -12.36 -21.34
C GLY A 97 -9.26 -10.93 -21.61
N LYS A 98 -8.62 -9.90 -21.03
CA LYS A 98 -9.04 -8.49 -21.21
C LYS A 98 -8.55 -7.86 -22.50
N THR A 99 -7.38 -8.25 -22.99
CA THR A 99 -6.74 -7.60 -24.14
C THR A 99 -6.86 -8.41 -25.43
N GLY A 100 -7.19 -9.71 -25.33
CA GLY A 100 -7.17 -10.65 -26.45
C GLY A 100 -5.77 -10.87 -27.04
N ARG A 101 -4.72 -10.39 -26.38
CA ARG A 101 -3.33 -10.54 -26.81
C ARG A 101 -2.63 -11.54 -25.92
N GLU A 102 -2.08 -12.58 -26.53
CA GLU A 102 -1.16 -13.49 -25.84
C GLU A 102 0.11 -12.72 -25.46
N ILE A 103 0.48 -12.81 -24.18
CA ILE A 103 1.68 -12.17 -23.65
C ILE A 103 2.80 -13.19 -23.69
N GLU A 104 3.88 -12.86 -24.39
CA GLU A 104 5.10 -13.66 -24.31
C GLU A 104 5.77 -13.43 -22.93
N ALA A 105 6.04 -14.53 -22.22
CA ALA A 105 6.75 -14.57 -20.94
C ALA A 105 8.23 -14.15 -21.07
N LEU A 106 8.43 -12.86 -21.30
CA LEU A 106 9.73 -12.21 -21.50
C LEU A 106 9.86 -11.00 -20.58
N CYS A 107 10.96 -10.93 -19.84
CA CYS A 107 11.25 -9.78 -18.98
C CYS A 107 11.54 -8.53 -19.84
N PRO A 108 11.50 -7.31 -19.26
CA PRO A 108 11.71 -6.07 -20.02
C PRO A 108 13.01 -6.07 -20.86
N LYS A 109 14.08 -6.69 -20.35
CA LYS A 109 15.38 -6.81 -21.05
C LYS A 109 15.26 -7.68 -22.32
N HIS A 110 14.57 -8.81 -22.25
CA HIS A 110 14.44 -9.75 -23.37
C HIS A 110 13.25 -9.48 -24.28
N ARG A 111 12.26 -8.70 -23.81
CA ARG A 111 11.15 -8.22 -24.63
C ARG A 111 11.65 -7.25 -25.72
N GLY A 112 12.57 -6.34 -25.38
CA GLY A 112 13.18 -5.41 -26.33
C GLY A 112 14.10 -6.09 -27.35
N LEU A 113 14.87 -7.09 -26.92
CA LEU A 113 15.73 -7.88 -27.81
C LEU A 113 14.93 -8.71 -28.82
N ASN A 114 13.82 -9.33 -28.40
CA ASN A 114 12.92 -10.04 -29.31
C ASN A 114 12.23 -9.10 -30.31
N PHE A 115 11.91 -7.87 -29.90
CA PHE A 115 11.38 -6.86 -30.82
C PHE A 115 12.42 -6.46 -31.89
N ALA A 116 13.66 -6.18 -31.47
CA ALA A 116 14.76 -5.86 -32.39
C ALA A 116 15.10 -7.02 -33.34
N ALA A 117 15.13 -8.26 -32.83
CA ALA A 117 15.39 -9.47 -33.62
C ALA A 117 14.27 -9.73 -34.65
N ARG A 118 12.99 -9.60 -34.25
CA ARG A 118 11.85 -9.71 -35.17
C ARG A 118 11.85 -8.60 -36.22
N GLN A 119 12.18 -7.36 -35.85
CA GLN A 119 12.25 -6.24 -36.79
C GLN A 119 13.39 -6.43 -37.82
N ALA A 120 14.54 -6.96 -37.40
CA ALA A 120 15.64 -7.30 -38.30
C ALA A 120 15.26 -8.40 -39.32
N LEU A 121 14.51 -9.43 -38.90
CA LEU A 121 14.00 -10.49 -39.79
C LEU A 121 12.97 -9.97 -40.81
N VAL A 122 12.12 -9.02 -40.41
CA VAL A 122 11.16 -8.38 -41.32
C VAL A 122 11.86 -7.52 -42.37
N LEU A 123 12.97 -6.86 -42.01
CA LEU A 123 13.75 -6.01 -42.92
C LEU A 123 14.63 -6.84 -43.89
N SER A 124 15.11 -8.01 -43.47
CA SER A 124 15.87 -8.91 -44.36
C SER A 124 14.99 -9.65 -45.37
N GLY A 125 13.69 -9.81 -45.09
CA GLY A 125 12.70 -10.41 -46.00
C GLY A 125 12.14 -9.48 -47.08
N ARG A 126 12.55 -8.21 -47.15
CA ARG A 126 12.10 -7.22 -48.17
C ARG A 126 13.06 -7.05 -49.37
N ARG A 127 14.09 -7.88 -49.49
CA ARG A 127 14.92 -7.97 -50.71
C ARG A 127 14.40 -9.10 -51.59
N GLY A 128 13.29 -8.84 -52.26
CA GLY A 128 12.74 -9.62 -53.36
C GLY A 128 12.24 -8.67 -54.43
#